data_AF-Q3A4I7-F1
#
_entry.id   AF-Q3A4I7-F1
#
_cell.length_a   1.000
_cell.length_b   1.000
_cell.length_c   1.000
_cell.angle_alpha   90.00
_cell.angle_beta   90.00
_cell.angle_gamma   90.00
#
_symmetry.space_group_name_H-M   'P 1'
#
loop_
_entity.id
_entity.type
_entity.pdbx_description
1 polymer ?
#
loop_
_entity_poly.entity_id
_entity_poly.type
_entity_poly.pdbx_seq_one_letter_code
_entity_poly.pdbx_strand_id
1 'polypeptide(L)'
;MMIIRLTQKLAKKIKVFPTDAAPRTENPFSDWTANLFSAGRAQYIILTHSTSLYSVVFPGRGINDPDRFIEHALSAMGEQMADARYGGVFEKHIAPLAGNIRFSKTGDRCVLGSMNELVQQAKCRLADQSLAFAVKGLNETPMGALEYLYPRDVLEKLADLPDGVEPGTGKILPFPGGHGGEKDAAIFSTGEKALDTQKSEISGKQSKTAVKSAAQKRAETMKFQKEMLAMSDQFRKPASKKQLLDRAQEYIYDAWESSPARAVKLARQSLEISPDCADAYVLLAELAAATIRERIELLRQGVTAGRRSLGKRYFKENEGHFWLELDSRPFMRATAALASLCWEIGQGDEAIELWREMLRLNPNDHQGVRYWLLSCLLELHRNGEAEELLKCYAGDVSAEWSFGEALLAFRAGGDTPAARRKFAAAQKQNPHVLSYLLGLKDIPKRQPKYISIGDETEAVSYAARNLAGWAKTPGALEWLRAQQNCNSL
;
A
#
# COMPACT_ATOMS: atom_id res chain seq x y z
N MET A 1 22.56 15.63 14.08
CA MET A 1 22.09 14.34 14.65
C MET A 1 21.12 13.74 13.66
N MET A 2 21.31 12.49 13.26
CA MET A 2 20.38 11.72 12.43
C MET A 2 19.40 10.96 13.34
N ILE A 3 18.11 10.99 13.00
CA ILE A 3 17.07 10.18 13.65
C ILE A 3 16.69 9.04 12.72
N ILE A 4 16.82 7.80 13.22
CA ILE A 4 16.32 6.60 12.53
C ILE A 4 15.13 6.05 13.31
N ARG A 5 13.94 6.15 12.71
CA ARG A 5 12.67 5.69 13.25
C ARG A 5 12.46 4.23 12.89
N LEU A 6 12.46 3.35 13.88
CA LEU A 6 12.40 1.91 13.66
C LEU A 6 10.96 1.40 13.78
N THR A 7 10.52 0.63 12.78
CA THR A 7 9.35 -0.24 12.95
C THR A 7 9.60 -1.26 14.07
N GLN A 8 8.53 -1.73 14.72
CA GLN A 8 8.66 -2.72 15.80
C GLN A 8 9.38 -4.00 15.35
N LYS A 9 9.14 -4.43 14.11
CA LYS A 9 9.74 -5.61 13.49
C LYS A 9 11.25 -5.47 13.37
N LEU A 10 11.73 -4.33 12.86
CA LEU A 10 13.17 -4.07 12.74
C LEU A 10 13.82 -3.85 14.11
N ALA A 11 13.20 -3.05 14.97
CA ALA A 11 13.62 -2.77 16.35
C ALA A 11 13.91 -4.08 17.13
N LYS A 12 12.98 -5.03 17.06
CA LYS A 12 13.13 -6.36 17.67
C LYS A 12 14.29 -7.17 17.06
N LYS A 13 14.48 -7.11 15.74
CA LYS A 13 15.56 -7.85 15.04
C LYS A 13 16.94 -7.34 15.44
N ILE A 14 17.12 -6.02 15.54
CA ILE A 14 18.41 -5.40 15.90
C ILE A 14 18.57 -5.15 17.40
N LYS A 15 17.60 -5.56 18.22
CA LYS A 15 17.61 -5.46 19.69
C LYS A 15 17.70 -4.02 20.21
N VAL A 16 17.11 -3.08 19.47
CA VAL A 16 16.96 -1.68 19.88
C VAL A 16 15.51 -1.45 20.27
N PHE A 17 15.27 -0.86 21.44
CA PHE A 17 13.91 -0.64 21.97
C PHE A 17 13.72 0.85 22.29
N PRO A 18 13.50 1.71 21.29
CA PRO A 18 13.28 3.13 21.52
C PRO A 18 12.03 3.32 22.39
N THR A 19 12.09 4.22 23.36
CA THR A 19 11.00 4.44 24.33
C THR A 19 10.00 5.50 23.86
N ASP A 20 10.46 6.42 23.04
CA ASP A 20 9.77 7.65 22.64
C ASP A 20 9.83 7.86 21.12
N ALA A 21 8.88 8.65 20.61
CA ALA A 21 8.92 9.16 19.26
C ALA A 21 9.56 10.55 19.32
N ALA A 22 10.83 10.64 18.92
CA ALA A 22 11.57 11.90 18.91
C ALA A 22 10.87 12.90 17.98
N PRO A 23 10.81 14.21 18.35
CA PRO A 23 10.32 15.24 17.44
C PRO A 23 11.18 15.30 16.18
N ARG A 24 10.64 15.88 15.10
CA ARG A 24 11.42 16.13 13.88
C ARG A 24 12.55 17.11 14.20
N THR A 25 13.69 16.92 13.58
CA THR A 25 14.83 17.84 13.64
C THR A 25 14.61 19.01 12.69
N GLU A 26 15.21 20.17 13.01
CA GLU A 26 15.26 21.33 12.10
C GLU A 26 16.00 21.01 10.79
N ASN A 27 17.02 20.14 10.85
CA ASN A 27 17.72 19.69 9.65
C ASN A 27 16.79 18.77 8.81
N PRO A 28 16.54 19.11 7.53
CA PRO A 28 15.58 18.40 6.69
C PRO A 28 16.06 17.02 6.21
N PHE A 29 17.36 16.70 6.34
CA PHE A 29 18.00 15.45 5.90
C PHE A 29 18.20 14.43 7.02
N SER A 30 17.95 14.80 8.29
CA SER A 30 18.25 13.95 9.43
C SER A 30 17.21 12.89 9.74
N ASP A 31 16.00 12.94 9.18
CA ASP A 31 14.90 12.09 9.62
C ASP A 31 14.62 10.94 8.64
N TRP A 32 14.84 9.71 9.10
CA TRP A 32 14.69 8.50 8.31
C TRP A 32 13.80 7.49 9.03
N THR A 33 13.02 6.73 8.27
CA THR A 33 12.19 5.63 8.80
C THR A 33 12.65 4.31 8.21
N ALA A 34 12.84 3.29 9.05
CA ALA A 34 13.40 2.01 8.67
C ALA A 34 12.47 0.83 8.95
N ASN A 35 12.34 -0.07 7.97
CA ASN A 35 11.50 -1.26 8.04
C ASN A 35 12.22 -2.53 7.60
N LEU A 36 11.85 -3.66 8.20
CA LEU A 36 12.29 -4.99 7.82
C LEU A 36 11.20 -5.68 6.98
N PHE A 37 11.54 -6.12 5.78
CA PHE A 37 10.62 -6.88 4.93
C PHE A 37 11.30 -8.12 4.33
N SER A 38 10.52 -8.92 3.61
CA SER A 38 11.01 -10.09 2.90
C SER A 38 10.48 -10.09 1.48
N ALA A 39 11.32 -10.46 0.52
CA ALA A 39 10.98 -10.65 -0.87
C ALA A 39 11.52 -12.01 -1.31
N GLY A 40 10.63 -12.92 -1.73
CA GLY A 40 10.97 -14.32 -1.94
C GLY A 40 11.53 -14.98 -0.66
N ARG A 41 12.72 -15.59 -0.77
CA ARG A 41 13.43 -16.23 0.36
C ARG A 41 14.44 -15.31 1.06
N ALA A 42 14.56 -14.06 0.64
CA ALA A 42 15.54 -13.12 1.16
C ALA A 42 14.89 -12.08 2.09
N GLN A 43 15.63 -11.68 3.12
CA GLN A 43 15.27 -10.58 4.01
C GLN A 43 15.95 -9.29 3.53
N TYR A 44 15.22 -8.19 3.57
CA TYR A 44 15.69 -6.87 3.19
C TYR A 44 15.29 -5.83 4.23
N ILE A 45 16.05 -4.75 4.30
CA ILE A 45 15.78 -3.58 5.11
C ILE A 45 15.65 -2.39 4.15
N ILE A 46 14.60 -1.60 4.33
CA ILE A 46 14.40 -0.32 3.63
C ILE A 46 14.58 0.83 4.61
N LEU A 47 15.25 1.89 4.19
CA LEU A 47 15.29 3.18 4.88
C LEU A 47 14.69 4.23 3.95
N THR A 48 13.69 4.95 4.45
CA THR A 48 12.92 5.95 3.72
C THR A 48 13.07 7.31 4.40
N HIS A 49 13.50 8.31 3.65
CA HIS A 49 13.62 9.68 4.12
C HIS A 49 12.24 10.26 4.43
N SER A 50 12.03 10.82 5.62
CA SER A 50 10.71 11.18 6.12
C SER A 50 10.06 12.38 5.39
N THR A 51 10.83 13.17 4.66
CA THR A 51 10.33 14.33 3.89
C THR A 51 10.17 14.01 2.41
N SER A 52 11.20 13.46 1.77
CA SER A 52 11.16 13.19 0.32
C SER A 52 10.67 11.79 -0.03
N LEU A 53 10.51 10.90 0.94
CA LEU A 53 10.26 9.46 0.73
C LEU A 53 11.36 8.73 -0.06
N TYR A 54 12.51 9.39 -0.30
CA TYR A 54 13.64 8.76 -0.96
C TYR A 54 14.07 7.54 -0.17
N SER A 55 14.21 6.41 -0.84
CA SER A 55 14.35 5.12 -0.20
C SER A 55 15.58 4.37 -0.69
N VAL A 56 16.30 3.78 0.26
CA VAL A 56 17.41 2.86 0.00
C VAL A 56 17.07 1.49 0.56
N VAL A 57 17.53 0.43 -0.10
CA VAL A 57 17.21 -0.96 0.28
C VAL A 57 18.48 -1.80 0.31
N PHE A 58 18.67 -2.61 1.35
CA PHE A 58 19.82 -3.50 1.46
C PHE A 58 19.45 -4.86 2.09
N PRO A 59 20.26 -5.92 1.86
CA PRO A 59 20.01 -7.23 2.45
C PRO A 59 20.00 -7.17 3.99
N GLY A 60 18.97 -7.76 4.61
CA GLY A 60 18.78 -7.80 6.06
C GLY A 60 19.34 -9.07 6.73
N ARG A 61 19.92 -10.00 5.97
CA ARG A 61 20.45 -11.26 6.51
C ARG A 61 21.72 -10.98 7.33
N GLY A 62 21.75 -11.47 8.57
CA GLY A 62 22.92 -11.31 9.45
C GLY A 62 23.01 -9.98 10.21
N ILE A 63 22.09 -9.05 9.96
CA ILE A 63 21.97 -7.77 10.68
C ILE A 63 21.07 -7.97 11.89
N ASN A 64 21.66 -8.12 13.09
CA ASN A 64 20.94 -8.48 14.33
C ASN A 64 21.33 -7.62 15.55
N ASP A 65 22.04 -6.51 15.30
CA ASP A 65 22.52 -5.55 16.30
C ASP A 65 22.57 -4.15 15.66
N PRO A 66 22.56 -3.07 16.46
CA PRO A 66 22.50 -1.71 15.95
C PRO A 66 23.72 -1.28 15.13
N ASP A 67 24.92 -1.74 15.49
CA ASP A 67 26.17 -1.28 14.87
C ASP A 67 26.26 -1.79 13.43
N ARG A 68 25.98 -3.08 13.21
CA ARG A 68 25.86 -3.64 11.86
C ARG A 68 24.75 -2.99 11.05
N PHE A 69 23.62 -2.67 11.70
CA PHE A 69 22.54 -1.98 11.01
C PHE A 69 23.00 -0.60 10.51
N ILE A 70 23.68 0.18 11.36
CA ILE A 70 24.20 1.50 11.01
C ILE A 70 25.22 1.41 9.88
N GLU A 71 26.19 0.49 10.00
CA GLU A 71 27.22 0.26 8.98
C GLU A 71 26.60 -0.03 7.60
N HIS A 72 25.68 -1.01 7.54
CA HIS A 72 25.00 -1.38 6.30
C HIS A 72 24.06 -0.29 5.79
N ALA A 73 23.40 0.46 6.68
CA ALA A 73 22.54 1.57 6.30
C ALA A 73 23.34 2.70 5.64
N LEU A 74 24.46 3.10 6.23
CA LEU A 74 25.31 4.17 5.71
C LEU A 74 26.01 3.77 4.41
N SER A 75 26.50 2.52 4.30
CA SER A 75 27.05 1.99 3.05
C SER A 75 25.98 1.97 1.95
N ALA A 76 24.76 1.49 2.24
CA ALA A 76 23.68 1.48 1.27
C ALA A 76 23.26 2.90 0.83
N MET A 77 23.21 3.85 1.77
CA MET A 77 22.97 5.26 1.46
C MET A 77 24.05 5.82 0.54
N GLY A 78 25.33 5.66 0.88
CA GLY A 78 26.43 6.14 0.06
C GLY A 78 26.43 5.53 -1.35
N GLU A 79 26.31 4.21 -1.46
CA GLU A 79 26.34 3.50 -2.74
C GLU A 79 25.14 3.82 -3.64
N GLN A 80 23.92 3.85 -3.08
CA GLN A 80 22.70 4.01 -3.86
C GLN A 80 22.41 5.47 -4.19
N MET A 81 23.02 6.40 -3.46
CA MET A 81 22.97 7.84 -3.73
C MET A 81 24.18 8.34 -4.53
N ALA A 82 25.12 7.47 -4.93
CA ALA A 82 26.33 7.82 -5.68
C ALA A 82 26.10 8.16 -7.17
N ASP A 83 24.86 8.17 -7.67
CA ASP A 83 24.54 8.71 -9.01
C ASP A 83 25.06 10.16 -9.09
N ALA A 84 25.67 10.54 -10.21
CA ALA A 84 26.29 11.86 -10.42
C ALA A 84 25.33 13.04 -10.17
N ARG A 85 24.01 12.79 -10.17
CA ARG A 85 22.97 13.75 -9.80
C ARG A 85 22.79 13.96 -8.28
N TYR A 86 23.15 12.98 -7.45
CA TYR A 86 22.88 12.97 -6.00
C TYR A 86 24.13 12.79 -5.13
N GLY A 87 25.29 12.51 -5.72
CA GLY A 87 26.53 12.25 -4.99
C GLY A 87 26.95 13.38 -4.05
N GLY A 88 26.56 14.63 -4.34
CA GLY A 88 26.76 15.76 -3.44
C GLY A 88 25.84 15.76 -2.21
N VAL A 89 24.64 15.19 -2.29
CA VAL A 89 23.64 15.24 -1.21
C VAL A 89 24.07 14.39 -0.02
N PHE A 90 24.51 13.16 -0.28
CA PHE A 90 24.97 12.28 0.78
C PHE A 90 26.19 12.86 1.49
N GLU A 91 27.24 13.23 0.74
CA GLU A 91 28.49 13.74 1.30
C GLU A 91 28.32 15.08 2.04
N LYS A 92 27.50 16.00 1.51
CA LYS A 92 27.32 17.33 2.10
C LYS A 92 26.34 17.35 3.27
N HIS A 93 25.25 16.57 3.21
CA HIS A 93 24.14 16.73 4.15
C HIS A 93 23.89 15.52 5.05
N ILE A 94 24.14 14.28 4.58
CA ILE A 94 23.79 13.05 5.32
C ILE A 94 24.99 12.47 6.06
N ALA A 95 26.13 12.32 5.40
CA ALA A 95 27.36 11.77 5.97
C ALA A 95 27.82 12.53 7.24
N PRO A 96 27.75 13.88 7.32
CA PRO A 96 28.12 14.60 8.54
C PRO A 96 27.22 14.27 9.75
N LEU A 97 25.99 13.81 9.51
CA LEU A 97 25.04 13.45 10.57
C LEU A 97 25.25 12.03 11.10
N ALA A 98 25.97 11.18 10.36
CA ALA A 98 26.20 9.77 10.68
C ALA A 98 26.96 9.55 11.99
N GLY A 99 27.75 10.55 12.45
CA GLY A 99 28.47 10.49 13.72
C GLY A 99 27.58 10.60 14.97
N ASN A 100 26.29 10.93 14.82
CA ASN A 100 25.36 11.05 15.94
C ASN A 100 23.96 10.58 15.52
N ILE A 101 23.72 9.26 15.66
CA ILE A 101 22.46 8.59 15.31
C ILE A 101 21.63 8.33 16.57
N ARG A 102 20.37 8.75 16.55
CA ARG A 102 19.35 8.44 17.56
C ARG A 102 18.28 7.52 16.98
N PHE A 103 18.05 6.39 17.65
CA PHE A 103 16.89 5.55 17.34
C PHE A 103 15.62 6.08 18.00
N SER A 104 14.51 6.05 17.25
CA SER A 104 13.21 6.55 17.69
C SER A 104 12.10 5.57 17.32
N LYS A 105 10.95 5.64 18.02
CA LYS A 105 9.71 5.04 17.52
C LYS A 105 9.26 5.77 16.25
N THR A 106 8.54 5.06 15.40
CA THR A 106 7.77 5.64 14.28
C THR A 106 6.70 6.57 14.83
N GLY A 107 6.65 7.81 14.34
CA GLY A 107 5.70 8.83 14.81
C GLY A 107 4.76 9.36 13.73
N ASP A 108 5.15 9.23 12.46
CA ASP A 108 4.40 9.79 11.33
C ASP A 108 3.70 8.68 10.53
N ARG A 109 2.37 8.71 10.56
CA ARG A 109 1.51 7.71 9.89
C ARG A 109 1.52 7.87 8.37
N CYS A 110 1.75 9.08 7.86
CA CYS A 110 1.83 9.34 6.42
C CYS A 110 3.10 8.71 5.83
N VAL A 111 4.23 8.90 6.52
CA VAL A 111 5.52 8.29 6.15
C VAL A 111 5.45 6.76 6.24
N LEU A 112 4.85 6.22 7.31
CA LEU A 112 4.64 4.77 7.45
C LEU A 112 3.77 4.19 6.32
N GLY A 113 2.65 4.85 5.98
CA GLY A 113 1.77 4.43 4.89
C GLY A 113 2.50 4.40 3.55
N SER A 114 3.24 5.47 3.25
CA SER A 114 4.03 5.59 2.02
C SER A 114 5.17 4.59 1.97
N MET A 115 5.86 4.37 3.09
CA MET A 115 6.91 3.35 3.19
C MET A 115 6.36 1.94 2.98
N ASN A 116 5.15 1.62 3.47
CA ASN A 116 4.52 0.32 3.22
C ASN A 116 4.17 0.12 1.73
N GLU A 117 3.74 1.18 1.04
CA GLU A 117 3.58 1.17 -0.41
C GLU A 117 4.90 0.90 -1.13
N LEU A 118 5.97 1.61 -0.74
CA LEU A 118 7.32 1.40 -1.28
C LEU A 118 7.86 -0.01 -0.98
N VAL A 119 7.57 -0.59 0.19
CA VAL A 119 7.89 -1.99 0.52
C VAL A 119 7.17 -2.94 -0.43
N GLN A 120 5.89 -2.70 -0.72
CA GLN A 120 5.14 -3.55 -1.65
C GLN A 120 5.72 -3.48 -3.07
N GLN A 121 6.06 -2.28 -3.54
CA GLN A 121 6.74 -2.10 -4.82
C GLN A 121 8.11 -2.78 -4.82
N ALA A 122 8.87 -2.67 -3.73
CA ALA A 122 10.20 -3.30 -3.61
C ALA A 122 10.09 -4.82 -3.71
N LYS A 123 9.09 -5.43 -3.06
CA LYS A 123 8.82 -6.87 -3.17
C LYS A 123 8.54 -7.30 -4.60
N CYS A 124 7.73 -6.54 -5.35
CA CYS A 124 7.44 -6.83 -6.75
C CYS A 124 8.69 -6.68 -7.62
N ARG A 125 9.44 -5.58 -7.48
CA ARG A 125 10.63 -5.31 -8.30
C ARG A 125 11.76 -6.31 -8.03
N LEU A 126 12.00 -6.67 -6.77
CA LEU A 126 13.03 -7.64 -6.38
C LEU A 126 12.72 -9.08 -6.82
N ALA A 127 11.51 -9.37 -7.32
CA ALA A 127 11.20 -10.67 -7.92
C ALA A 127 11.92 -10.86 -9.27
N ASP A 128 12.00 -9.78 -10.06
CA ASP A 128 12.42 -9.85 -11.46
C ASP A 128 13.59 -8.91 -11.81
N GLN A 129 14.05 -8.09 -10.86
CA GLN A 129 15.09 -7.08 -11.06
C GLN A 129 16.21 -7.19 -10.01
N SER A 130 17.42 -6.75 -10.38
CA SER A 130 18.51 -6.58 -9.41
C SER A 130 18.14 -5.51 -8.37
N LEU A 131 18.78 -5.57 -7.19
CA LEU A 131 18.57 -4.61 -6.11
C LEU A 131 18.76 -3.16 -6.58
N ALA A 132 19.78 -2.89 -7.39
CA ALA A 132 20.06 -1.55 -7.91
C ALA A 132 18.91 -1.02 -8.80
N PHE A 133 18.38 -1.86 -9.70
CA PHE A 133 17.24 -1.49 -10.54
C PHE A 133 15.95 -1.34 -9.73
N ALA A 134 15.74 -2.21 -8.73
CA ALA A 134 14.58 -2.12 -7.85
C ALA A 134 14.57 -0.79 -7.09
N VAL A 135 15.69 -0.42 -6.45
CA VAL A 135 15.84 0.85 -5.71
C VAL A 135 15.67 2.06 -6.63
N LYS A 136 16.31 2.05 -7.81
CA LYS A 136 16.12 3.11 -8.79
C LYS A 136 14.63 3.29 -9.13
N GLY A 137 13.94 2.19 -9.42
CA GLY A 137 12.52 2.19 -9.71
C GLY A 137 11.64 2.70 -8.57
N LEU A 138 11.98 2.44 -7.31
CA LEU A 138 11.27 2.98 -6.15
C LEU A 138 11.31 4.51 -6.13
N ASN A 139 12.50 5.08 -6.34
CA ASN A 139 12.70 6.53 -6.29
C ASN A 139 12.24 7.24 -7.57
N GLU A 140 11.95 6.49 -8.63
CA GLU A 140 11.34 6.92 -9.89
C GLU A 140 9.83 6.65 -9.97
N THR A 141 9.20 6.26 -8.86
CA THR A 141 7.75 6.07 -8.80
C THR A 141 7.08 7.31 -8.17
N PRO A 142 6.10 7.93 -8.85
CA PRO A 142 5.31 9.03 -8.28
C PRO A 142 4.62 8.61 -6.99
N MET A 143 4.70 9.44 -5.95
CA MET A 143 4.07 9.14 -4.66
C MET A 143 2.92 10.10 -4.38
N GLY A 144 1.73 9.57 -4.07
CA GLY A 144 0.56 10.41 -3.75
C GLY A 144 0.80 11.34 -2.54
N ALA A 145 1.59 10.87 -1.56
CA ALA A 145 2.01 11.69 -0.41
C ALA A 145 2.95 12.86 -0.79
N LEU A 146 3.48 12.88 -2.01
CA LEU A 146 4.29 13.96 -2.59
C LEU A 146 3.54 14.69 -3.71
N GLU A 147 2.19 14.64 -3.73
CA GLU A 147 1.38 15.20 -4.82
C GLU A 147 1.79 14.64 -6.20
N TYR A 148 2.11 13.34 -6.25
CA TYR A 148 2.61 12.62 -7.43
C TYR A 148 3.96 13.13 -7.95
N LEU A 149 4.75 13.81 -7.13
CA LEU A 149 6.17 14.02 -7.39
C LEU A 149 6.97 12.73 -7.12
N TYR A 150 8.15 12.68 -7.73
CA TYR A 150 9.08 11.57 -7.58
C TYR A 150 9.95 11.77 -6.32
N PRO A 151 10.14 10.75 -5.48
CA PRO A 151 10.98 10.85 -4.29
C PRO A 151 12.39 11.38 -4.54
N ARG A 152 12.98 11.01 -5.69
CA ARG A 152 14.29 11.51 -6.12
C ARG A 152 14.28 13.02 -6.39
N ASP A 153 13.26 13.52 -7.07
CA ASP A 153 13.18 14.93 -7.48
C ASP A 153 12.91 15.82 -6.26
N VAL A 154 12.13 15.31 -5.29
CA VAL A 154 11.89 16.00 -4.01
C VAL A 154 13.17 16.03 -3.17
N LEU A 155 13.94 14.95 -3.12
CA LEU A 155 15.22 14.94 -2.40
C LEU A 155 16.23 15.92 -3.04
N GLU A 156 16.29 15.99 -4.35
CA GLU A 156 17.14 16.91 -5.09
C GLU A 156 16.76 18.37 -4.80
N LYS A 157 15.47 18.70 -4.91
CA LYS A 157 14.97 20.05 -4.58
C LYS A 157 15.25 20.46 -3.13
N LEU A 158 15.25 19.52 -2.19
CA LEU A 158 15.63 19.79 -0.80
C LEU A 158 17.10 20.21 -0.66
N ALA A 159 17.99 19.73 -1.54
CA ALA A 159 19.40 20.08 -1.54
C ALA A 159 19.67 21.46 -2.16
N ASP A 160 18.74 21.98 -2.96
CA ASP A 160 18.81 23.31 -3.58
C ASP A 160 18.22 24.43 -2.70
N LEU A 161 17.66 24.09 -1.52
CA LEU A 161 17.13 25.09 -0.58
C LEU A 161 18.27 25.82 0.17
N PRO A 162 18.18 27.15 0.36
CA PRO A 162 19.15 27.88 1.19
C PRO A 162 19.13 27.37 2.64
N ASP A 163 20.30 27.32 3.28
CA ASP A 163 20.42 26.98 4.71
C ASP A 163 19.52 27.89 5.57
N GLY A 164 18.60 27.30 6.33
CA GLY A 164 17.70 28.02 7.26
C GLY A 164 16.26 28.24 6.79
N VAL A 165 15.85 27.72 5.62
CA VAL A 165 14.42 27.71 5.21
C VAL A 165 13.73 26.46 5.75
N GLU A 166 12.77 26.62 6.67
CA GLU A 166 11.96 25.48 7.15
C GLU A 166 11.12 24.89 6.01
N PRO A 167 11.12 23.55 5.83
CA PRO A 167 10.05 22.87 5.12
C PRO A 167 8.73 23.08 5.86
N GLY A 168 7.78 23.76 5.23
CA GLY A 168 6.47 24.12 5.76
C GLY A 168 5.88 23.07 6.70
N THR A 169 5.50 23.53 7.88
CA THR A 169 4.93 22.74 8.96
C THR A 169 3.72 21.91 8.49
N GLY A 170 3.84 20.58 8.57
CA GLY A 170 2.67 19.67 8.64
C GLY A 170 2.08 19.15 7.33
N LYS A 171 2.61 19.50 6.16
CA LYS A 171 2.37 18.79 4.89
C LYS A 171 3.72 18.54 4.21
N ILE A 172 3.90 17.37 3.63
CA ILE A 172 5.08 17.09 2.80
C ILE A 172 5.06 18.16 1.69
N LEU A 173 6.08 19.02 1.69
CA LEU A 173 6.08 20.37 1.10
C LEU A 173 5.33 20.54 -0.24
N PRO A 174 4.35 21.45 -0.31
CA PRO A 174 3.94 22.14 -1.53
C PRO A 174 4.72 23.47 -1.70
N PHE A 175 4.99 23.92 -2.93
CA PHE A 175 5.36 25.32 -3.20
C PHE A 175 4.47 25.92 -4.31
N PRO A 176 3.84 27.08 -4.07
CA PRO A 176 3.31 27.97 -5.12
C PRO A 176 4.39 28.98 -5.56
N GLY A 177 4.28 29.50 -6.79
CA GLY A 177 5.26 30.43 -7.37
C GLY A 177 5.19 31.88 -6.87
N GLY A 178 6.20 32.68 -7.26
CA GLY A 178 6.11 34.14 -7.45
C GLY A 178 6.85 35.05 -6.45
N HIS A 179 7.90 35.71 -6.95
CA HIS A 179 8.45 37.05 -6.61
C HIS A 179 8.83 37.47 -5.17
N GLY A 180 10.08 37.94 -5.04
CA GLY A 180 10.40 39.24 -4.42
C GLY A 180 11.22 39.25 -3.13
N GLY A 181 12.44 39.81 -3.20
CA GLY A 181 12.97 40.76 -2.21
C GLY A 181 13.58 40.24 -0.89
N GLU A 182 14.92 40.21 -0.85
CA GLU A 182 15.75 40.94 0.14
C GLU A 182 15.29 41.00 1.64
N LYS A 183 16.06 40.39 2.55
CA LYS A 183 16.97 41.09 3.51
C LYS A 183 17.49 40.21 4.66
N ASP A 184 18.77 40.46 4.91
CA ASP A 184 19.64 40.15 6.04
C ASP A 184 19.00 39.99 7.43
N ALA A 185 19.57 39.09 8.25
CA ALA A 185 20.13 39.44 9.55
C ALA A 185 21.01 38.31 10.12
N ALA A 186 22.19 38.69 10.59
CA ALA A 186 23.26 37.85 11.10
C ALA A 186 23.09 37.43 12.58
N ILE A 187 24.05 36.62 13.06
CA ILE A 187 24.97 36.86 14.20
C ILE A 187 25.14 35.60 15.11
N PHE A 188 26.42 35.29 15.42
CA PHE A 188 27.04 34.45 16.48
C PHE A 188 27.32 32.95 16.12
N SER A 189 28.55 32.43 15.90
CA SER A 189 29.86 32.52 16.60
C SER A 189 29.75 32.13 18.08
N THR A 190 30.45 31.16 18.70
CA THR A 190 31.70 30.39 18.44
C THR A 190 31.89 29.39 19.61
N GLY A 191 32.62 28.29 19.37
CA GLY A 191 33.43 27.58 20.39
C GLY A 191 32.66 26.63 21.33
N GLU A 192 33.15 25.46 21.75
CA GLU A 192 34.52 25.01 22.00
C GLU A 192 34.65 23.48 21.94
N LYS A 193 35.91 23.05 21.75
CA LYS A 193 36.44 21.67 21.80
C LYS A 193 36.73 21.26 23.25
N ALA A 194 36.72 19.96 23.55
CA ALA A 194 37.92 19.19 23.95
C ALA A 194 37.58 17.76 24.45
N LEU A 195 38.19 16.78 23.79
CA LEU A 195 38.55 15.47 24.35
C LEU A 195 39.77 15.66 25.30
N ASP A 196 39.94 14.82 26.33
CA ASP A 196 40.73 13.57 26.20
C ASP A 196 40.94 12.80 27.53
N THR A 197 41.09 11.47 27.38
CA THR A 197 41.87 10.50 28.17
C THR A 197 41.69 10.31 29.69
N GLN A 198 41.40 9.06 30.09
CA GLN A 198 42.42 8.13 30.64
C GLN A 198 41.87 6.71 30.89
N LYS A 199 42.64 5.71 30.44
CA LYS A 199 42.56 4.29 30.86
C LYS A 199 43.59 4.04 31.98
N SER A 200 43.26 3.26 33.00
CA SER A 200 44.02 2.04 33.38
C SER A 200 43.46 1.35 34.65
N GLU A 201 43.24 0.05 34.48
CA GLU A 201 43.49 -1.10 35.38
C GLU A 201 43.34 -0.97 36.91
N ILE A 202 42.37 -1.71 37.49
CA ILE A 202 42.57 -2.46 38.75
C ILE A 202 41.81 -3.78 38.71
N SER A 203 42.54 -4.87 38.99
CA SER A 203 42.10 -6.27 38.97
C SER A 203 41.17 -6.68 40.13
N GLY A 204 40.27 -7.61 39.85
CA GLY A 204 40.26 -8.93 40.51
C GLY A 204 40.13 -9.01 42.03
N LYS A 205 39.06 -8.44 42.63
CA LYS A 205 38.49 -8.91 43.93
C LYS A 205 37.11 -8.32 44.30
N GLN A 206 36.58 -7.35 43.54
CA GLN A 206 35.26 -6.71 43.81
C GLN A 206 34.03 -7.46 43.24
N SER A 207 34.22 -8.61 42.58
CA SER A 207 33.19 -9.27 41.76
C SER A 207 32.01 -9.87 42.54
N LYS A 208 32.13 -10.27 43.81
CA LYS A 208 31.01 -10.93 44.53
C LYS A 208 30.10 -9.97 45.30
N THR A 209 30.62 -8.84 45.78
CA THR A 209 29.85 -7.82 46.52
C THR A 209 29.12 -6.87 45.57
N ALA A 210 29.73 -6.53 44.43
CA ALA A 210 29.11 -5.73 43.37
C ALA A 210 27.94 -6.45 42.68
N VAL A 211 27.99 -7.78 42.53
CA VAL A 211 26.90 -8.57 41.93
C VAL A 211 25.67 -8.66 42.87
N LYS A 212 25.86 -8.77 44.19
CA LYS A 212 24.76 -8.69 45.17
C LYS A 212 24.13 -7.28 45.22
N SER A 213 24.97 -6.24 45.22
CA SER A 213 24.55 -4.83 45.17
C SER A 213 23.80 -4.49 43.87
N ALA A 214 24.25 -4.98 42.72
CA ALA A 214 23.61 -4.78 41.43
C ALA A 214 22.28 -5.53 41.32
N ALA A 215 22.17 -6.74 41.86
CA ALA A 215 20.91 -7.49 41.89
C ALA A 215 19.85 -6.79 42.77
N GLN A 216 20.27 -6.21 43.89
CA GLN A 216 19.40 -5.47 44.81
C GLN A 216 18.95 -4.13 44.21
N LYS A 217 19.87 -3.37 43.61
CA LYS A 217 19.53 -2.19 42.80
C LYS A 217 18.59 -2.53 41.64
N ARG A 218 18.78 -3.66 40.97
CA ARG A 218 17.92 -4.11 39.85
C ARG A 218 16.53 -4.48 40.32
N ALA A 219 16.39 -5.10 41.49
CA ALA A 219 15.10 -5.41 42.11
C ALA A 219 14.35 -4.13 42.53
N GLU A 220 15.04 -3.16 43.13
CA GLU A 220 14.48 -1.86 43.48
C GLU A 220 14.10 -1.04 42.23
N THR A 221 14.93 -1.07 41.19
CA THR A 221 14.62 -0.42 39.90
C THR A 221 13.40 -1.06 39.23
N MET A 222 13.27 -2.40 39.27
CA MET A 222 12.07 -3.08 38.75
C MET A 222 10.82 -2.77 39.57
N LYS A 223 10.95 -2.65 40.90
CA LYS A 223 9.85 -2.27 41.78
C LYS A 223 9.38 -0.83 41.50
N PHE A 224 10.33 0.10 41.41
CA PHE A 224 10.08 1.49 41.04
C PHE A 224 9.48 1.63 39.63
N GLN A 225 9.98 0.86 38.65
CA GLN A 225 9.40 0.83 37.30
C GLN A 225 7.97 0.27 37.30
N LYS A 226 7.69 -0.75 38.10
CA LYS A 226 6.34 -1.34 38.21
C LYS A 226 5.36 -0.40 38.91
N GLU A 227 5.82 0.33 39.92
CA GLU A 227 5.05 1.38 40.61
C GLU A 227 4.81 2.60 39.70
N MET A 228 5.82 3.03 38.93
CA MET A 228 5.69 4.09 37.93
C MET A 228 4.74 3.71 36.77
N LEU A 229 4.76 2.45 36.33
CA LEU A 229 3.84 1.93 35.32
C LEU A 229 2.39 1.88 35.84
N ALA A 230 2.20 1.47 37.10
CA ALA A 230 0.89 1.46 37.76
C ALA A 230 0.35 2.89 37.98
N MET A 231 1.20 3.85 38.36
CA MET A 231 0.85 5.28 38.42
C MET A 231 0.50 5.83 37.04
N SER A 232 1.26 5.46 35.99
CA SER A 232 0.98 5.85 34.61
C SER A 232 -0.37 5.33 34.12
N ASP A 233 -0.77 4.11 34.49
CA ASP A 233 -2.06 3.54 34.10
C ASP A 233 -3.25 4.17 34.83
N GLN A 234 -3.06 4.69 36.05
CA GLN A 234 -4.10 5.41 36.80
C GLN A 234 -4.51 6.75 36.15
N PHE A 235 -3.63 7.36 35.34
CA PHE A 235 -3.90 8.63 34.62
C PHE A 235 -4.08 8.46 33.10
N ARG A 236 -4.02 7.23 32.58
CA ARG A 236 -4.13 6.96 31.15
C ARG A 236 -5.60 6.96 30.72
N LYS A 237 -6.00 7.99 29.95
CA LYS A 237 -7.33 8.01 29.32
C LYS A 237 -7.55 6.71 28.51
N PRO A 238 -8.74 6.09 28.60
CA PRO A 238 -9.05 4.90 27.81
C PRO A 238 -8.88 5.22 26.32
N ALA A 239 -8.34 4.26 25.57
CA ALA A 239 -8.09 4.43 24.14
C ALA A 239 -9.40 4.74 23.41
N SER A 240 -9.37 5.69 22.47
CA SER A 240 -10.52 6.01 21.64
C SER A 240 -10.87 4.84 20.71
N LYS A 241 -12.10 4.78 20.21
CA LYS A 241 -12.53 3.76 19.23
C LYS A 241 -11.60 3.72 18.01
N LYS A 242 -11.18 4.90 17.52
CA LYS A 242 -10.20 4.99 16.41
C LYS A 242 -8.85 4.38 16.78
N GLN A 243 -8.34 4.66 17.97
CA GLN A 243 -7.07 4.08 18.43
C GLN A 243 -7.13 2.56 18.60
N LEU A 244 -8.25 2.03 19.07
CA LEU A 244 -8.49 0.59 19.15
C LEU A 244 -8.58 -0.03 17.75
N LEU A 245 -9.29 0.61 16.83
CA LEU A 245 -9.38 0.17 15.44
C LEU A 245 -8.02 0.19 14.74
N ASP A 246 -7.23 1.26 14.88
CA ASP A 246 -5.88 1.36 14.33
C ASP A 246 -5.01 0.20 14.85
N ARG A 247 -5.07 -0.09 16.17
CA ARG A 247 -4.35 -1.22 16.76
C ARG A 247 -4.84 -2.57 16.26
N ALA A 248 -6.14 -2.73 16.04
CA ALA A 248 -6.72 -3.93 15.47
C ALA A 248 -6.24 -4.13 14.02
N GLN A 249 -6.12 -3.06 13.25
CA GLN A 249 -5.67 -3.10 11.87
C GLN A 249 -4.20 -3.53 11.73
N GLU A 250 -3.33 -3.19 12.67
CA GLU A 250 -1.94 -3.67 12.68
C GLU A 250 -1.85 -5.21 12.68
N TYR A 251 -2.77 -5.90 13.35
CA TYR A 251 -2.84 -7.36 13.34
C TYR A 251 -3.20 -7.91 11.96
N ILE A 252 -4.00 -7.17 11.18
CA ILE A 252 -4.35 -7.54 9.81
C ILE A 252 -3.16 -7.37 8.87
N TYR A 253 -2.37 -6.31 9.03
CA TYR A 253 -1.13 -6.15 8.27
C TYR A 253 -0.16 -7.30 8.53
N ASP A 254 0.00 -7.71 9.79
CA ASP A 254 0.77 -8.90 10.15
C ASP A 254 0.14 -10.19 9.59
N ALA A 255 -1.19 -10.26 9.52
CA ALA A 255 -1.91 -11.44 9.01
C ALA A 255 -1.67 -11.66 7.51
N TRP A 256 -1.66 -10.59 6.69
CA TRP A 256 -1.37 -10.69 5.26
C TRP A 256 0.05 -11.17 4.95
N GLU A 257 1.00 -10.99 5.87
CA GLU A 257 2.37 -11.52 5.73
C GLU A 257 2.57 -12.91 6.38
N SER A 258 1.51 -13.51 6.92
CA SER A 258 1.58 -14.73 7.71
C SER A 258 1.02 -15.96 6.99
N SER A 259 1.39 -17.16 7.47
CA SER A 259 0.73 -18.41 7.06
C SER A 259 -0.78 -18.39 7.34
N PRO A 260 -1.63 -19.10 6.57
CA PRO A 260 -3.09 -19.07 6.75
C PRO A 260 -3.57 -19.30 8.19
N ALA A 261 -3.03 -20.32 8.88
CA ALA A 261 -3.42 -20.61 10.27
C ALA A 261 -3.11 -19.46 11.24
N ARG A 262 -1.98 -18.76 11.03
CA ARG A 262 -1.60 -17.59 11.82
C ARG A 262 -2.44 -16.37 11.43
N ALA A 263 -2.74 -16.19 10.15
CA ALA A 263 -3.59 -15.10 9.68
C ALA A 263 -4.99 -15.16 10.31
N VAL A 264 -5.60 -16.36 10.36
CA VAL A 264 -6.90 -16.56 11.04
C VAL A 264 -6.82 -16.21 12.53
N LYS A 265 -5.75 -16.63 13.23
CA LYS A 265 -5.56 -16.29 14.64
C LYS A 265 -5.45 -14.77 14.85
N LEU A 266 -4.65 -14.09 14.02
CA LEU A 266 -4.46 -12.64 14.09
C LEU A 266 -5.75 -11.89 13.77
N ALA A 267 -6.54 -12.34 12.79
CA ALA A 267 -7.84 -11.76 12.47
C ALA A 267 -8.83 -11.88 13.65
N ARG A 268 -8.87 -13.02 14.34
CA ARG A 268 -9.69 -13.17 15.57
C ARG A 268 -9.23 -12.24 16.69
N GLN A 269 -7.92 -12.13 16.92
CA GLN A 269 -7.35 -11.21 17.90
C GLN A 269 -7.62 -9.74 17.56
N SER A 270 -7.63 -9.39 16.27
CA SER A 270 -8.02 -8.07 15.80
C SER A 270 -9.46 -7.72 16.21
N LEU A 271 -10.40 -8.65 16.05
CA LEU A 271 -11.80 -8.46 16.44
C LEU A 271 -12.01 -8.37 17.96
N GLU A 272 -11.18 -9.04 18.76
CA GLU A 272 -11.17 -8.87 20.23
C GLU A 272 -10.75 -7.45 20.64
N ILE A 273 -9.88 -6.79 19.86
CA ILE A 273 -9.44 -5.42 20.10
C ILE A 273 -10.49 -4.41 19.60
N SER A 274 -11.03 -4.64 18.40
CA SER A 274 -12.07 -3.80 17.81
C SER A 274 -12.98 -4.61 16.89
N PRO A 275 -14.29 -4.69 17.19
CA PRO A 275 -15.26 -5.36 16.31
C PRO A 275 -15.51 -4.59 15.00
N ASP A 276 -14.91 -3.41 14.85
CA ASP A 276 -15.05 -2.52 13.70
C ASP A 276 -13.93 -2.74 12.64
N CYS A 277 -13.05 -3.73 12.84
CA CYS A 277 -11.99 -4.06 11.89
C CYS A 277 -12.55 -4.85 10.69
N ALA A 278 -12.94 -4.13 9.62
CA ALA A 278 -13.57 -4.72 8.44
C ALA A 278 -12.71 -5.81 7.77
N ASP A 279 -11.40 -5.59 7.63
CA ASP A 279 -10.51 -6.56 6.97
C ASP A 279 -10.37 -7.88 7.76
N ALA A 280 -10.59 -7.86 9.07
CA ALA A 280 -10.58 -9.08 9.86
C ALA A 280 -11.68 -10.04 9.40
N TYR A 281 -12.87 -9.52 9.12
CA TYR A 281 -13.98 -10.32 8.60
C TYR A 281 -13.70 -10.82 7.19
N VAL A 282 -13.06 -10.00 6.33
CA VAL A 282 -12.65 -10.43 4.98
C VAL A 282 -11.68 -11.61 5.05
N LEU A 283 -10.65 -11.53 5.91
CA LEU A 283 -9.70 -12.62 6.12
C LEU A 283 -10.35 -13.88 6.68
N LEU A 284 -11.29 -13.74 7.62
CA LEU A 284 -12.02 -14.89 8.16
C LEU A 284 -12.94 -15.53 7.11
N ALA A 285 -13.59 -14.72 6.28
CA ALA A 285 -14.40 -15.21 5.17
C ALA A 285 -13.56 -16.02 4.18
N GLU A 286 -12.35 -15.56 3.87
CA GLU A 286 -11.45 -16.23 2.92
C GLU A 286 -10.80 -17.49 3.51
N LEU A 287 -10.33 -17.44 4.75
CA LEU A 287 -9.42 -18.46 5.30
C LEU A 287 -10.06 -19.39 6.34
N ALA A 288 -11.21 -19.03 6.91
CA ALA A 288 -11.81 -19.75 8.03
C ALA A 288 -13.27 -20.20 7.80
N ALA A 289 -14.01 -19.58 6.89
CA ALA A 289 -15.38 -19.99 6.58
C ALA A 289 -15.39 -21.40 5.96
N ALA A 290 -16.20 -22.30 6.51
CA ALA A 290 -16.35 -23.66 6.00
C ALA A 290 -17.42 -23.75 4.92
N THR A 291 -18.35 -22.78 4.89
CA THR A 291 -19.48 -22.76 3.95
C THR A 291 -19.63 -21.40 3.29
N ILE A 292 -20.27 -21.40 2.11
CA ILE A 292 -20.65 -20.16 1.40
C ILE A 292 -21.53 -19.27 2.29
N ARG A 293 -22.43 -19.87 3.08
CA ARG A 293 -23.32 -19.15 4.01
C ARG A 293 -22.55 -18.41 5.09
N GLU A 294 -21.53 -19.03 5.67
CA GLU A 294 -20.65 -18.37 6.64
C GLU A 294 -19.81 -17.28 5.98
N ARG A 295 -19.30 -17.54 4.78
CA ARG A 295 -18.49 -16.59 4.01
C ARG A 295 -19.25 -15.30 3.75
N ILE A 296 -20.51 -15.39 3.27
CA ILE A 296 -21.31 -14.20 2.99
C ILE A 296 -21.70 -13.44 4.25
N GLU A 297 -22.02 -14.15 5.34
CA GLU A 297 -22.34 -13.51 6.63
C GLU A 297 -21.13 -12.72 7.17
N LEU A 298 -19.93 -13.31 7.14
CA LEU A 298 -18.70 -12.62 7.54
C LEU A 298 -18.46 -11.37 6.67
N LEU A 299 -18.63 -11.46 5.35
CA LEU A 299 -18.44 -10.30 4.47
C LEU A 299 -19.46 -9.18 4.74
N ARG A 300 -20.73 -9.53 5.02
CA ARG A 300 -21.76 -8.57 5.44
C ARG A 300 -21.39 -7.90 6.77
N GLN A 301 -20.85 -8.66 7.71
CA GLN A 301 -20.32 -8.12 8.97
C GLN A 301 -19.14 -7.17 8.72
N GLY A 302 -18.22 -7.51 7.80
CA GLY A 302 -17.11 -6.65 7.40
C GLY A 302 -17.56 -5.32 6.81
N VAL A 303 -18.51 -5.34 5.88
CA VAL A 303 -19.12 -4.12 5.30
C VAL A 303 -19.80 -3.28 6.39
N THR A 304 -20.56 -3.93 7.27
CA THR A 304 -21.26 -3.25 8.38
C THR A 304 -20.28 -2.62 9.38
N ALA A 305 -19.20 -3.32 9.71
CA ALA A 305 -18.11 -2.84 10.55
C ALA A 305 -17.43 -1.60 9.92
N GLY A 306 -17.10 -1.67 8.63
CA GLY A 306 -16.53 -0.54 7.89
C GLY A 306 -17.45 0.68 7.83
N ARG A 307 -18.76 0.48 7.64
CA ARG A 307 -19.71 1.60 7.69
C ARG A 307 -19.78 2.26 9.07
N ARG A 308 -19.74 1.44 10.13
CA ARG A 308 -19.81 1.91 11.51
C ARG A 308 -18.54 2.65 11.91
N SER A 309 -17.36 2.18 11.49
CA SER A 309 -16.08 2.83 11.82
C SER A 309 -15.95 4.22 11.19
N LEU A 310 -16.36 4.36 9.93
CA LEU A 310 -16.30 5.61 9.19
C LEU A 310 -17.43 6.58 9.58
N GLY A 311 -18.65 6.07 9.70
CA GLY A 311 -19.84 6.86 10.02
C GLY A 311 -20.35 7.73 8.87
N LYS A 312 -21.61 8.17 8.98
CA LYS A 312 -22.33 8.87 7.89
C LYS A 312 -21.64 10.16 7.41
N ARG A 313 -21.05 10.92 8.34
CA ARG A 313 -20.36 12.18 8.02
C ARG A 313 -19.16 11.93 7.11
N TYR A 314 -18.36 10.92 7.43
CA TYR A 314 -17.19 10.55 6.63
C TYR A 314 -17.58 10.13 5.21
N PHE A 315 -18.67 9.35 5.06
CA PHE A 315 -19.18 8.98 3.74
C PHE A 315 -19.56 10.20 2.90
N LYS A 316 -20.22 11.20 3.51
CA LYS A 316 -20.61 12.42 2.82
C LYS A 316 -19.42 13.29 2.44
N GLU A 317 -18.44 13.45 3.34
CA GLU A 317 -17.30 14.34 3.14
C GLU A 317 -16.27 13.77 2.16
N ASN A 318 -16.17 12.44 2.04
CA ASN A 318 -15.13 11.79 1.24
C ASN A 318 -15.67 11.10 -0.03
N GLU A 319 -16.97 11.24 -0.33
CA GLU A 319 -17.55 10.73 -1.57
C GLU A 319 -16.73 11.18 -2.79
N GLY A 320 -16.52 10.26 -3.74
CA GLY A 320 -15.63 10.48 -4.87
C GLY A 320 -14.14 10.23 -4.60
N HIS A 321 -13.72 10.13 -3.33
CA HIS A 321 -12.30 10.12 -2.94
C HIS A 321 -11.94 8.94 -2.02
N PHE A 322 -12.84 7.96 -1.84
CA PHE A 322 -12.64 6.87 -0.87
C PHE A 322 -11.29 6.16 -1.04
N TRP A 323 -10.86 5.89 -2.26
CA TRP A 323 -9.60 5.17 -2.46
C TRP A 323 -8.35 5.92 -1.98
N LEU A 324 -8.37 7.26 -2.10
CA LEU A 324 -7.28 8.11 -1.64
C LEU A 324 -7.25 8.18 -0.10
N GLU A 325 -8.41 7.99 0.52
CA GLU A 325 -8.58 7.95 1.95
C GLU A 325 -8.23 6.59 2.58
N LEU A 326 -7.09 6.53 3.28
CA LEU A 326 -6.58 5.29 3.89
C LEU A 326 -7.58 4.61 4.84
N ASP A 327 -8.28 5.41 5.66
CA ASP A 327 -9.23 4.91 6.65
C ASP A 327 -10.43 4.21 5.99
N SER A 328 -10.75 4.53 4.73
CA SER A 328 -11.89 3.95 4.01
C SER A 328 -11.58 2.62 3.30
N ARG A 329 -10.30 2.33 3.05
CA ARG A 329 -9.88 1.16 2.26
C ARG A 329 -10.34 -0.20 2.83
N PRO A 330 -10.38 -0.42 4.16
CA PRO A 330 -10.95 -1.65 4.72
C PRO A 330 -12.43 -1.86 4.35
N PHE A 331 -13.23 -0.79 4.36
CA PHE A 331 -14.61 -0.84 3.89
C PHE A 331 -14.68 -1.19 2.40
N MET A 332 -13.89 -0.51 1.56
CA MET A 332 -13.87 -0.75 0.11
C MET A 332 -13.46 -2.19 -0.25
N ARG A 333 -12.50 -2.79 0.48
CA ARG A 333 -12.13 -4.21 0.30
C ARG A 333 -13.25 -5.16 0.74
N ALA A 334 -13.89 -4.90 1.87
CA ALA A 334 -15.01 -5.72 2.34
C ALA A 334 -16.20 -5.68 1.37
N THR A 335 -16.52 -4.49 0.84
CA THR A 335 -17.59 -4.30 -0.14
C THR A 335 -17.27 -5.00 -1.46
N ALA A 336 -16.03 -4.91 -1.94
CA ALA A 336 -15.59 -5.62 -3.13
C ALA A 336 -15.75 -7.14 -2.98
N ALA A 337 -15.27 -7.68 -1.86
CA ALA A 337 -15.36 -9.11 -1.57
C ALA A 337 -16.80 -9.59 -1.45
N LEU A 338 -17.68 -8.80 -0.81
CA LEU A 338 -19.10 -9.10 -0.72
C LEU A 338 -19.76 -9.10 -2.10
N ALA A 339 -19.52 -8.06 -2.92
CA ALA A 339 -20.10 -7.94 -4.25
C ALA A 339 -19.71 -9.14 -5.14
N SER A 340 -18.42 -9.51 -5.14
CA SER A 340 -17.95 -10.69 -5.88
C SER A 340 -18.62 -11.98 -5.42
N LEU A 341 -18.77 -12.19 -4.10
CA LEU A 341 -19.44 -13.38 -3.60
C LEU A 341 -20.94 -13.38 -3.93
N CYS A 342 -21.62 -12.24 -3.82
CA CYS A 342 -23.03 -12.11 -4.21
C CYS A 342 -23.23 -12.53 -5.68
N TRP A 343 -22.33 -12.09 -6.56
CA TRP A 343 -22.34 -12.53 -7.96
C TRP A 343 -22.13 -14.04 -8.10
N GLU A 344 -21.10 -14.60 -7.45
CA GLU A 344 -20.78 -16.04 -7.49
C GLU A 344 -21.96 -16.93 -7.07
N ILE A 345 -22.81 -16.46 -6.14
CA ILE A 345 -23.95 -17.22 -5.62
C ILE A 345 -25.29 -16.88 -6.30
N GLY A 346 -25.26 -16.10 -7.39
CA GLY A 346 -26.45 -15.75 -8.17
C GLY A 346 -27.29 -14.60 -7.60
N GLN A 347 -26.79 -13.85 -6.62
CA GLN A 347 -27.40 -12.63 -6.09
C GLN A 347 -26.99 -11.40 -6.91
N GLY A 348 -27.31 -11.43 -8.20
CA GLY A 348 -26.81 -10.45 -9.17
C GLY A 348 -27.21 -9.00 -8.90
N ASP A 349 -28.46 -8.75 -8.52
CA ASP A 349 -28.92 -7.38 -8.22
C ASP A 349 -28.19 -6.77 -7.03
N GLU A 350 -27.93 -7.56 -5.99
CA GLU A 350 -27.17 -7.07 -4.84
C GLU A 350 -25.70 -6.77 -5.20
N ALA A 351 -25.07 -7.62 -6.01
CA ALA A 351 -23.72 -7.37 -6.50
C ALA A 351 -23.65 -6.04 -7.30
N ILE A 352 -24.63 -5.80 -8.18
CA ILE A 352 -24.74 -4.56 -8.96
C ILE A 352 -24.85 -3.33 -8.04
N GLU A 353 -25.71 -3.36 -7.02
CA GLU A 353 -25.87 -2.23 -6.10
C GLU A 353 -24.60 -1.94 -5.31
N LEU A 354 -23.88 -2.98 -4.87
CA LEU A 354 -22.60 -2.82 -4.16
C LEU A 354 -21.52 -2.22 -5.07
N TRP A 355 -21.37 -2.71 -6.30
CA TRP A 355 -20.39 -2.13 -7.24
C TRP A 355 -20.74 -0.71 -7.64
N ARG A 356 -22.03 -0.38 -7.81
CA ARG A 356 -22.48 1.00 -8.06
C ARG A 356 -22.12 1.92 -6.92
N GLU A 357 -22.37 1.48 -5.68
CA GLU A 357 -21.95 2.24 -4.52
C GLU A 357 -20.44 2.45 -4.53
N MET A 358 -19.65 1.41 -4.81
CA MET A 358 -18.20 1.54 -4.91
C MET A 358 -17.77 2.55 -5.99
N LEU A 359 -18.39 2.55 -7.16
CA LEU A 359 -18.10 3.54 -8.22
C LEU A 359 -18.52 4.96 -7.83
N ARG A 360 -19.63 5.13 -7.11
CA ARG A 360 -20.04 6.43 -6.57
C ARG A 360 -19.02 6.97 -5.55
N LEU A 361 -18.50 6.09 -4.70
CA LEU A 361 -17.51 6.44 -3.68
C LEU A 361 -16.09 6.61 -4.24
N ASN A 362 -15.78 5.94 -5.36
CA ASN A 362 -14.50 5.91 -6.04
C ASN A 362 -14.69 5.90 -7.58
N PRO A 363 -15.06 7.04 -8.19
CA PRO A 363 -15.39 7.14 -9.62
C PRO A 363 -14.19 6.88 -10.53
N ASN A 364 -12.97 7.15 -10.06
CA ASN A 364 -11.73 6.80 -10.78
C ASN A 364 -11.47 5.27 -10.81
N ASP A 365 -12.29 4.49 -10.10
CA ASP A 365 -12.32 3.04 -10.13
C ASP A 365 -10.94 2.37 -10.02
N HIS A 366 -10.19 2.77 -8.99
CA HIS A 366 -8.87 2.20 -8.69
C HIS A 366 -8.88 0.68 -8.46
N GLN A 367 -10.05 0.08 -8.16
CA GLN A 367 -10.21 -1.36 -7.94
C GLN A 367 -10.69 -2.11 -9.19
N GLY A 368 -10.99 -1.41 -10.29
CA GLY A 368 -11.45 -2.01 -11.53
C GLY A 368 -12.84 -2.67 -11.44
N VAL A 369 -13.71 -2.20 -10.55
CA VAL A 369 -15.05 -2.78 -10.38
C VAL A 369 -15.98 -2.50 -11.56
N ARG A 370 -15.68 -1.49 -12.40
CA ARG A 370 -16.47 -1.17 -13.61
C ARG A 370 -16.52 -2.35 -14.59
N TYR A 371 -15.44 -3.14 -14.68
CA TYR A 371 -15.38 -4.31 -15.56
C TYR A 371 -16.31 -5.43 -15.11
N TRP A 372 -16.37 -5.66 -13.80
CA TRP A 372 -17.29 -6.62 -13.19
C TRP A 372 -18.74 -6.17 -13.35
N LEU A 373 -19.01 -4.89 -13.06
CA LEU A 373 -20.34 -4.31 -13.20
C LEU A 373 -20.84 -4.42 -14.65
N LEU A 374 -20.02 -4.04 -15.65
CA LEU A 374 -20.40 -4.14 -17.06
C LEU A 374 -20.75 -5.58 -17.45
N SER A 375 -19.91 -6.54 -17.06
CA SER A 375 -20.13 -7.96 -17.33
C SER A 375 -21.47 -8.45 -16.76
N CYS A 376 -21.78 -8.06 -15.52
CA CYS A 376 -23.02 -8.46 -14.86
C CYS A 376 -24.26 -7.81 -15.49
N LEU A 377 -24.19 -6.52 -15.84
CA LEU A 377 -25.27 -5.81 -16.53
C LEU A 377 -25.56 -6.45 -17.89
N LEU A 378 -24.52 -6.80 -18.64
CA LEU A 378 -24.66 -7.50 -19.91
C LEU A 378 -25.27 -8.89 -19.71
N GLU A 379 -24.78 -9.67 -18.75
CA GLU A 379 -25.31 -11.02 -18.50
C GLU A 379 -26.78 -11.04 -18.06
N LEU A 380 -27.22 -10.03 -17.30
CA LEU A 380 -28.61 -9.86 -16.86
C LEU A 380 -29.49 -9.09 -17.86
N HIS A 381 -28.98 -8.80 -19.07
CA HIS A 381 -29.70 -8.04 -20.11
C HIS A 381 -30.17 -6.64 -19.67
N ARG A 382 -29.49 -6.02 -18.70
CA ARG A 382 -29.73 -4.65 -18.23
C ARG A 382 -29.09 -3.65 -19.18
N ASN A 383 -29.50 -3.69 -20.45
CA ASN A 383 -28.84 -3.01 -21.56
C ASN A 383 -28.73 -1.49 -21.37
N GLY A 384 -29.80 -0.82 -20.93
CA GLY A 384 -29.78 0.63 -20.72
C GLY A 384 -28.75 1.07 -19.67
N GLU A 385 -28.61 0.28 -18.60
CA GLU A 385 -27.64 0.54 -17.53
C GLU A 385 -26.21 0.23 -17.97
N ALA A 386 -26.02 -0.80 -18.81
CA ALA A 386 -24.73 -1.07 -19.44
C ALA A 386 -24.32 0.07 -20.38
N GLU A 387 -25.25 0.61 -21.18
CA GLU A 387 -25.00 1.78 -22.04
C GLU A 387 -24.63 3.04 -21.24
N GLU A 388 -25.30 3.28 -20.11
CA GLU A 388 -24.95 4.39 -19.21
C GLU A 388 -23.54 4.23 -18.66
N LEU A 389 -23.19 3.05 -18.17
CA LEU A 389 -21.84 2.76 -17.66
C LEU A 389 -20.77 2.97 -18.73
N LEU A 390 -21.00 2.46 -19.95
CA LEU A 390 -20.08 2.63 -21.08
C LEU A 390 -19.83 4.11 -21.39
N LYS A 391 -20.88 4.96 -21.31
CA LYS A 391 -20.76 6.41 -21.50
C LYS A 391 -19.99 7.09 -20.38
N CYS A 392 -20.20 6.68 -19.12
CA CYS A 392 -19.50 7.24 -17.96
C CYS A 392 -17.97 7.06 -18.06
N TYR A 393 -17.51 5.97 -18.65
CA TYR A 393 -16.09 5.69 -18.88
C TYR A 393 -15.76 5.65 -20.37
N ALA A 394 -16.27 6.63 -21.14
CA ALA A 394 -15.94 6.75 -22.54
C ALA A 394 -14.41 6.89 -22.74
N GLY A 395 -13.86 6.11 -23.67
CA GLY A 395 -12.42 6.08 -23.94
C GLY A 395 -11.66 4.94 -23.26
N ASP A 396 -12.31 4.11 -22.44
CA ASP A 396 -11.71 2.83 -22.03
C ASP A 396 -11.55 1.92 -23.25
N VAL A 397 -10.30 1.52 -23.53
CA VAL A 397 -9.91 0.75 -24.74
C VAL A 397 -9.80 -0.75 -24.48
N SER A 398 -10.28 -1.23 -23.33
CA SER A 398 -10.27 -2.64 -22.97
C SER A 398 -11.14 -3.49 -23.89
N ALA A 399 -10.88 -4.80 -23.87
CA ALA A 399 -11.77 -5.79 -24.46
C ALA A 399 -13.19 -5.71 -23.86
N GLU A 400 -13.31 -5.51 -22.54
CA GLU A 400 -14.58 -5.35 -21.85
C GLU A 400 -15.46 -4.25 -22.45
N TRP A 401 -14.89 -3.07 -22.68
CA TRP A 401 -15.61 -1.95 -23.29
C TRP A 401 -15.94 -2.22 -24.75
N SER A 402 -14.93 -2.57 -25.55
CA SER A 402 -15.07 -2.70 -27.00
C SER A 402 -16.04 -3.82 -27.40
N PHE A 403 -15.92 -4.99 -26.77
CA PHE A 403 -16.85 -6.10 -27.03
C PHE A 403 -18.20 -5.91 -26.33
N GLY A 404 -18.26 -5.23 -25.19
CA GLY A 404 -19.52 -4.85 -24.55
C GLY A 404 -20.38 -3.96 -25.44
N GLU A 405 -19.76 -2.95 -26.07
CA GLU A 405 -20.41 -2.11 -27.06
C GLU A 405 -20.89 -2.88 -28.30
N ALA A 406 -20.09 -3.84 -28.78
CA ALA A 406 -20.45 -4.68 -29.92
C ALA A 406 -21.66 -5.57 -29.59
N LEU A 407 -21.68 -6.18 -28.40
CA LEU A 407 -22.80 -6.99 -27.92
C LEU A 407 -24.09 -6.17 -27.79
N LEU A 408 -24.01 -4.95 -27.23
CA LEU A 408 -25.18 -4.08 -27.12
C LEU A 408 -25.71 -3.64 -28.49
N ALA A 409 -24.83 -3.29 -29.43
CA ALA A 409 -25.26 -2.96 -30.78
C ALA A 409 -25.92 -4.14 -31.49
N PHE A 410 -25.41 -5.36 -31.29
CA PHE A 410 -26.06 -6.58 -31.78
C PHE A 410 -27.40 -6.82 -31.11
N ARG A 411 -27.52 -6.62 -29.78
CA ARG A 411 -28.81 -6.74 -29.08
C ARG A 411 -29.85 -5.73 -29.55
N ALA A 412 -29.42 -4.53 -29.93
CA ALA A 412 -30.31 -3.45 -30.35
C ALA A 412 -30.92 -3.65 -31.74
N GLY A 413 -30.18 -4.24 -32.69
CA GLY A 413 -30.62 -4.35 -34.08
C GLY A 413 -30.29 -5.66 -34.80
N GLY A 414 -29.69 -6.62 -34.11
CA GLY A 414 -29.13 -7.82 -34.71
C GLY A 414 -27.89 -7.52 -35.57
N ASP A 415 -27.75 -8.28 -36.64
CA ASP A 415 -26.62 -8.18 -37.56
C ASP A 415 -26.75 -6.98 -38.51
N THR A 416 -26.42 -5.79 -37.97
CA THR A 416 -26.47 -4.52 -38.71
C THR A 416 -25.08 -4.03 -39.09
N PRO A 417 -24.94 -3.13 -40.10
CA PRO A 417 -23.67 -2.47 -40.38
C PRO A 417 -23.06 -1.77 -39.16
N ALA A 418 -23.89 -1.23 -38.26
CA ALA A 418 -23.42 -0.61 -37.02
C ALA A 418 -22.81 -1.64 -36.06
N ALA A 419 -23.49 -2.77 -35.82
CA ALA A 419 -22.99 -3.85 -34.97
C ALA A 419 -21.70 -4.46 -35.54
N ARG A 420 -21.66 -4.72 -36.86
CA ARG A 420 -20.47 -5.23 -37.55
C ARG A 420 -19.27 -4.29 -37.43
N ARG A 421 -19.48 -2.96 -37.59
CA ARG A 421 -18.41 -1.97 -37.42
C ARG A 421 -17.82 -1.97 -36.00
N LYS A 422 -18.68 -2.01 -34.98
CA LYS A 422 -18.24 -2.08 -33.58
C LYS A 422 -17.49 -3.37 -33.28
N PHE A 423 -18.02 -4.50 -33.75
CA PHE A 423 -17.35 -5.79 -33.62
C PHE A 423 -15.98 -5.80 -34.32
N ALA A 424 -15.88 -5.30 -35.55
CA ALA A 424 -14.62 -5.23 -36.27
C ALA A 424 -13.57 -4.36 -35.55
N ALA A 425 -14.00 -3.25 -34.94
CA ALA A 425 -13.12 -2.43 -34.10
C ALA A 425 -12.65 -3.20 -32.84
N ALA A 426 -13.56 -3.90 -32.15
CA ALA A 426 -13.22 -4.72 -30.98
C ALA A 426 -12.26 -5.86 -31.33
N GLN A 427 -12.49 -6.55 -32.46
CA GLN A 427 -11.62 -7.61 -32.96
C GLN A 427 -10.24 -7.10 -33.36
N LYS A 428 -10.15 -5.90 -33.94
CA LYS A 428 -8.87 -5.26 -34.23
C LYS A 428 -8.09 -4.93 -32.95
N GLN A 429 -8.81 -4.48 -31.92
CA GLN A 429 -8.21 -4.13 -30.63
C GLN A 429 -7.67 -5.36 -29.90
N ASN A 430 -8.44 -6.45 -29.87
CA ASN A 430 -7.98 -7.73 -29.32
C ASN A 430 -8.39 -8.90 -30.23
N PRO A 431 -7.47 -9.41 -31.08
CA PRO A 431 -7.77 -10.47 -32.04
C PRO A 431 -7.95 -11.85 -31.38
N HIS A 432 -7.55 -12.00 -30.12
CA HIS A 432 -7.55 -13.29 -29.43
C HIS A 432 -8.92 -13.65 -28.83
N VAL A 433 -9.73 -12.65 -28.47
CA VAL A 433 -11.03 -12.81 -27.76
C VAL A 433 -11.95 -13.81 -28.45
N LEU A 434 -12.08 -13.70 -29.77
CA LEU A 434 -13.03 -14.51 -30.54
C LEU A 434 -12.76 -16.02 -30.42
N SER A 435 -11.48 -16.41 -30.35
CA SER A 435 -11.11 -17.82 -30.22
C SER A 435 -11.62 -18.44 -28.92
N TYR A 436 -11.64 -17.66 -27.83
CA TYR A 436 -12.15 -18.11 -26.55
C TYR A 436 -13.68 -18.07 -26.50
N LEU A 437 -14.32 -17.00 -27.01
CA LEU A 437 -15.78 -16.90 -27.03
C LEU A 437 -16.44 -18.01 -27.85
N LEU A 438 -15.81 -18.44 -28.95
CA LEU A 438 -16.35 -19.48 -29.82
C LEU A 438 -15.97 -20.90 -29.39
N GLY A 439 -15.18 -21.06 -28.31
CA GLY A 439 -14.71 -22.36 -27.83
C GLY A 439 -13.67 -23.02 -28.73
N LEU A 440 -12.95 -22.24 -29.55
CA LEU A 440 -11.81 -22.74 -30.34
C LEU A 440 -10.55 -22.91 -29.47
N LYS A 441 -10.48 -22.15 -28.38
CA LYS A 441 -9.50 -22.31 -27.30
C LYS A 441 -10.24 -22.45 -25.98
N ASP A 442 -9.76 -23.37 -25.14
CA ASP A 442 -10.26 -23.53 -23.78
C ASP A 442 -9.89 -22.32 -22.92
N ILE A 443 -10.85 -21.82 -22.15
CA ILE A 443 -10.59 -20.79 -21.14
C ILE A 443 -9.79 -21.43 -19.99
N PRO A 444 -8.56 -20.98 -19.70
CA PRO A 444 -7.76 -21.52 -18.62
C PRO A 444 -8.47 -21.43 -17.27
N LYS A 445 -8.41 -22.51 -16.47
CA LYS A 445 -8.96 -22.52 -15.10
C LYS A 445 -8.27 -21.51 -14.17
N ARG A 446 -7.00 -21.19 -14.43
CA ARG A 446 -6.25 -20.20 -13.67
C ARG A 446 -6.21 -18.90 -14.45
N GLN A 447 -6.67 -17.83 -13.81
CA GLN A 447 -6.63 -16.50 -14.40
C GLN A 447 -5.18 -16.01 -14.56
N PRO A 448 -4.90 -15.21 -15.60
CA PRO A 448 -3.62 -14.54 -15.76
C PRO A 448 -3.29 -13.67 -14.54
N LYS A 449 -2.00 -13.63 -14.17
CA LYS A 449 -1.53 -12.78 -13.07
C LYS A 449 -1.46 -11.30 -13.45
N TYR A 450 -1.20 -11.04 -14.72
CA TYR A 450 -1.12 -9.72 -15.31
C TYR A 450 -2.00 -9.72 -16.56
N ILE A 451 -2.63 -8.58 -16.81
CA ILE A 451 -3.48 -8.34 -17.97
C ILE A 451 -2.82 -7.20 -18.75
N SER A 452 -2.55 -7.41 -20.04
CA SER A 452 -2.10 -6.34 -20.93
C SER A 452 -3.14 -6.10 -22.02
N ILE A 453 -3.51 -4.85 -22.23
CA ILE A 453 -4.53 -4.47 -23.22
C ILE A 453 -4.11 -4.96 -24.62
N GLY A 454 -5.04 -5.60 -25.32
CA GLY A 454 -4.87 -6.14 -26.67
C GLY A 454 -4.21 -7.51 -26.75
N ASP A 455 -3.67 -8.03 -25.65
CA ASP A 455 -2.96 -9.32 -25.64
C ASP A 455 -3.89 -10.51 -25.34
N GLU A 456 -3.32 -11.72 -25.41
CA GLU A 456 -4.05 -12.95 -25.11
C GLU A 456 -4.46 -13.07 -23.62
N THR A 457 -3.75 -12.45 -22.69
CA THR A 457 -4.11 -12.45 -21.26
C THR A 457 -5.38 -11.64 -21.00
N GLU A 458 -5.55 -10.50 -21.68
CA GLU A 458 -6.81 -9.75 -21.65
C GLU A 458 -7.94 -10.57 -22.25
N ALA A 459 -7.71 -11.27 -23.37
CA ALA A 459 -8.72 -12.11 -23.99
C ALA A 459 -9.21 -13.25 -23.09
N VAL A 460 -8.30 -13.93 -22.40
CA VAL A 460 -8.64 -14.96 -21.41
C VAL A 460 -9.49 -14.39 -20.28
N SER A 461 -9.04 -13.27 -19.72
CA SER A 461 -9.73 -12.56 -18.63
C SER A 461 -11.14 -12.13 -19.05
N TYR A 462 -11.26 -11.53 -20.24
CA TYR A 462 -12.52 -11.09 -20.81
C TYR A 462 -13.47 -12.26 -21.04
N ALA A 463 -13.03 -13.32 -21.72
CA ALA A 463 -13.87 -14.45 -22.07
C ALA A 463 -14.36 -15.20 -20.82
N ALA A 464 -13.50 -15.37 -19.82
CA ALA A 464 -13.86 -16.01 -18.55
C ALA A 464 -15.01 -15.30 -17.83
N ARG A 465 -15.11 -13.97 -17.93
CA ARG A 465 -16.20 -13.21 -17.32
C ARG A 465 -17.42 -13.05 -18.23
N ASN A 466 -17.21 -12.84 -19.52
CA ASN A 466 -18.27 -12.32 -20.39
C ASN A 466 -18.92 -13.37 -21.31
N LEU A 467 -18.38 -14.59 -21.39
CA LEU A 467 -18.94 -15.65 -22.26
C LEU A 467 -20.43 -15.91 -21.97
N ALA A 468 -20.83 -15.90 -20.69
CA ALA A 468 -22.22 -16.12 -20.30
C ALA A 468 -23.15 -15.02 -20.86
N GLY A 469 -22.73 -13.76 -20.90
CA GLY A 469 -23.49 -12.68 -21.50
C GLY A 469 -23.69 -12.84 -23.01
N TRP A 470 -22.68 -13.35 -23.72
CA TRP A 470 -22.81 -13.71 -25.14
C TRP A 470 -23.74 -14.91 -25.34
N ALA A 471 -23.55 -15.98 -24.57
CA ALA A 471 -24.32 -17.21 -24.68
C ALA A 471 -25.81 -17.01 -24.34
N LYS A 472 -26.13 -16.14 -23.38
CA LYS A 472 -27.51 -15.77 -23.03
C LYS A 472 -28.16 -14.84 -24.07
N THR A 473 -27.40 -14.30 -25.03
CA THR A 473 -27.94 -13.47 -26.10
C THR A 473 -28.27 -14.33 -27.33
N PRO A 474 -29.57 -14.49 -27.68
CA PRO A 474 -29.95 -15.33 -28.82
C PRO A 474 -29.26 -14.92 -30.12
N GLY A 475 -28.63 -15.88 -30.79
CA GLY A 475 -27.97 -15.68 -32.09
C GLY A 475 -26.61 -14.98 -32.03
N ALA A 476 -26.14 -14.54 -30.86
CA ALA A 476 -24.91 -13.74 -30.77
C ALA A 476 -23.66 -14.56 -31.08
N LEU A 477 -23.56 -15.80 -30.59
CA LEU A 477 -22.43 -16.68 -30.88
C LEU A 477 -22.44 -17.14 -32.35
N GLU A 478 -23.61 -17.41 -32.92
CA GLU A 478 -23.79 -17.73 -34.35
C GLU A 478 -23.35 -16.56 -35.22
N TRP A 479 -23.72 -15.34 -34.83
CA TRP A 479 -23.29 -14.12 -35.49
C TRP A 479 -21.77 -13.95 -35.46
N LEU A 480 -21.15 -14.18 -34.29
CA LEU A 480 -19.68 -14.15 -34.15
C LEU A 480 -18.99 -15.19 -35.07
N ARG A 481 -19.52 -16.41 -35.17
CA ARG A 481 -19.00 -17.43 -36.11
C ARG A 481 -19.11 -16.98 -37.57
N ALA A 482 -20.23 -16.36 -37.95
CA ALA A 482 -20.41 -15.85 -39.31
C ALA A 482 -19.39 -14.76 -39.64
N GLN A 483 -19.07 -13.85 -38.71
CA GLN A 483 -18.05 -12.82 -38.95
C GLN A 483 -16.63 -13.41 -39.06
N GLN A 484 -16.32 -14.49 -38.32
CA GLN A 484 -15.02 -15.16 -38.42
C GLN A 484 -14.77 -15.72 -39.83
N ASN A 485 -15.79 -16.35 -40.42
CA ASN A 485 -15.71 -16.95 -41.74
C ASN A 485 -15.54 -15.90 -42.84
N CYS A 486 -16.17 -14.73 -42.69
CA CYS A 486 -16.01 -13.62 -43.64
C CYS A 486 -14.61 -12.99 -43.62
N ASN A 487 -13.89 -13.04 -42.50
CA ASN A 487 -12.53 -12.47 -42.38
C ASN A 487 -11.41 -13.48 -42.73
N SER A 488 -11.76 -14.75 -42.98
CA SER A 488 -10.81 -15.82 -43.34
C SER A 488 -10.77 -16.10 -44.85
N LEU A 489 -11.60 -15.40 -45.62
CA LEU A 489 -11.64 -15.33 -47.08
C LEU A 489 -11.08 -13.98 -47.52
#